data_AF-A0A2V9WDR3-F1
#
_entry.id   AF-A0A2V9WDR3-F1
#
_cell.length_a   1.000
_cell.length_b   1.000
_cell.length_c   1.000
_cell.angle_alpha   90.00
_cell.angle_beta   90.00
_cell.angle_gamma   90.00
#
_symmetry.space_group_name_H-M   'P 1'
#
loop_
_entity.id
_entity.type
_entity.pdbx_description
1 polymer ?
#
loop_
_entity_poly.entity_id
_entity_poly.type
_entity_poly.pdbx_seq_one_letter_code
_entity_poly.pdbx_strand_id
1 'polypeptide(L)' 'METGEDFTLIDVRNPQAWAESDTMLPEAIRVLPDKLEENLPRIPKNRPVVVYCT' A
#
# COMPACT_ATOMS: atom_id res chain seq x y z
N MET A 1 -0.23 16.14 13.85
CA MET A 1 0.32 15.66 12.57
C MET A 1 0.69 16.89 11.77
N GLU A 2 1.92 17.38 11.92
CA GLU A 2 2.46 18.54 11.21
C GLU A 2 3.94 18.28 10.94
N THR A 3 4.21 17.33 10.04
CA THR A 3 5.51 17.14 9.37
C THR A 3 5.18 16.55 8.00
N GLY A 4 4.96 17.44 7.03
CA GLY A 4 4.39 17.13 5.71
C GLY A 4 5.35 16.39 4.78
N GLU A 5 5.71 15.15 5.12
CA GLU A 5 6.14 14.19 4.11
C GLU A 5 4.91 13.47 3.57
N ASP A 6 4.59 13.75 2.31
CA ASP A 6 3.60 13.03 1.53
C ASP A 6 4.18 11.64 1.23
N PHE A 7 3.59 10.55 1.70
CA PHE A 7 4.06 9.19 1.40
C PHE A 7 2.93 8.32 0.85
N THR A 8 3.29 7.33 0.03
CA THR A 8 2.35 6.34 -0.48
C THR A 8 2.37 5.12 0.44
N LEU A 9 1.23 4.78 1.01
CA LEU A 9 1.03 3.50 1.67
C LEU A 9 0.66 2.42 0.64
N ILE A 10 1.33 1.27 0.69
CA ILE A 10 1.01 0.11 -0.12
C ILE A 10 0.75 -1.09 0.79
N ASP A 11 -0.46 -1.65 0.66
CA ASP A 11 -0.84 -2.90 1.29
C ASP A 11 -0.57 -4.06 0.32
N VAL A 12 0.34 -4.95 0.70
CA VAL A 12 0.68 -6.14 -0.10
C VAL A 12 0.19 -7.45 0.52
N ARG A 13 -0.75 -7.38 1.46
CA ARG A 13 -1.31 -8.56 2.11
C ARG A 13 -2.02 -9.46 1.10
N ASN A 14 -1.89 -10.76 1.32
CA ASN A 14 -2.61 -11.75 0.56
C ASN A 14 -4.14 -11.59 0.76
N PRO A 15 -4.98 -12.13 -0.15
CA PRO A 15 -6.43 -11.93 -0.07
C PRO A 15 -7.08 -12.42 1.23
N GLN A 16 -6.54 -13.48 1.83
CA GLN A 16 -7.05 -14.04 3.08
C GLN A 16 -6.77 -13.09 4.26
N ALA A 17 -5.50 -12.70 4.46
CA ALA A 17 -5.10 -11.78 5.53
C ALA A 17 -5.73 -10.38 5.39
N TRP A 18 -6.07 -9.97 4.17
CA TRP A 18 -6.85 -8.75 3.94
C TRP A 18 -8.33 -8.93 4.34
N ALA A 19 -8.94 -10.06 4.02
CA ALA A 19 -10.34 -10.35 4.34
C ALA A 19 -10.57 -10.61 5.84
N GLU A 20 -9.57 -11.14 6.54
CA GLU A 20 -9.60 -11.42 7.98
C GLU A 20 -9.26 -10.20 8.84
N SER A 21 -8.98 -9.04 8.23
CA SER A 21 -8.55 -7.84 8.93
C SER A 21 -9.68 -6.83 9.09
N ASP A 22 -10.04 -6.53 10.34
CA ASP A 22 -11.04 -5.50 10.68
C ASP A 22 -10.50 -4.06 10.52
N THR A 23 -9.20 -3.89 10.32
CA THR A 23 -8.56 -2.57 10.17
C THR A 23 -7.60 -2.53 9.00
N MET A 24 -7.64 -1.44 8.25
CA MET A 24 -6.71 -1.16 7.15
C MET A 24 -6.20 0.28 7.30
N LEU A 25 -4.96 0.53 6.89
CA LEU A 25 -4.48 1.91 6.88
C LEU A 25 -5.28 2.69 5.83
N PRO A 26 -5.85 3.86 6.19
CA PRO A 26 -6.59 4.68 5.25
C PRO A 26 -5.66 5.09 4.10
N GLU A 27 -6.23 5.20 2.89
CA GLU A 27 -5.54 5.64 1.68
C GLU A 27 -4.43 4.69 1.17
N ALA A 28 -4.27 3.51 1.77
CA ALA A 28 -3.35 2.49 1.28
C ALA A 28 -3.80 1.94 -0.09
N ILE A 29 -2.87 1.91 -1.04
CA ILE A 29 -3.07 1.27 -2.33
C ILE A 29 -2.84 -0.22 -2.17
N ARG A 30 -3.86 -1.03 -2.44
CA ARG A 30 -3.73 -2.49 -2.43
C ARG A 30 -3.03 -2.96 -3.70
N VAL A 31 -1.90 -3.63 -3.52
CA VAL A 31 -1.10 -4.22 -4.61
C VAL A 31 -0.64 -5.61 -4.18
N LEU A 32 -1.14 -6.65 -4.83
CA LEU A 32 -0.61 -7.99 -4.58
C LEU A 32 0.84 -8.09 -5.10
N PRO A 33 1.75 -8.79 -4.40
CA PRO A 33 3.16 -8.88 -4.82
C PRO A 33 3.34 -9.40 -6.25
N ASP A 34 2.54 -10.38 -6.66
CA ASP A 34 2.52 -10.98 -8.01
C ASP A 34 1.90 -10.07 -9.08
N LYS A 35 1.27 -8.97 -8.66
CA LYS A 35 0.62 -7.96 -9.51
C LYS A 35 1.34 -6.62 -9.48
N LEU A 36 2.56 -6.57 -8.92
CA LEU A 36 3.30 -5.31 -8.77
C LEU A 36 3.53 -4.63 -10.12
N GLU A 37 4.00 -5.36 -11.13
CA GLU A 37 4.33 -4.79 -12.45
C GLU A 37 3.12 -4.09 -13.10
N GLU A 38 1.94 -4.72 -13.00
CA GLU A 38 0.67 -4.18 -13.51
C GLU A 38 0.24 -2.91 -12.75
N ASN A 39 0.66 -2.77 -11.49
CA ASN A 39 0.30 -1.66 -10.60
C ASN A 39 1.38 -0.57 -10.51
N LEU A 40 2.60 -0.78 -11.02
CA LEU A 40 3.68 0.20 -11.04
C LEU A 40 3.25 1.58 -11.61
N PRO A 41 2.39 1.68 -12.65
CA PRO A 41 1.93 2.98 -13.13
C PRO A 41 1.06 3.76 -12.13
N ARG A 42 0.46 3.08 -11.15
CA ARG A 42 -0.42 3.67 -10.13
C ARG A 42 0.35 4.17 -8.91
N ILE A 43 1.62 3.79 -8.76
CA ILE A 43 2.45 4.13 -7.61
C ILE A 43 3.19 5.45 -7.92
N PRO A 44 2.94 6.52 -7.15
CA PRO A 44 3.66 7.78 -7.29
C PRO A 44 5.16 7.58 -7.09
N LYS A 45 5.96 7.99 -8.08
CA LYS A 45 7.42 7.82 -8.07
C LYS A 45 8.17 9.01 -7.47
N ASN A 46 7.46 10.09 -7.18
CA ASN A 46 8.01 11.36 -6.70
C ASN A 46 7.95 11.50 -5.17
N ARG A 47 7.51 10.47 -4.44
CA ARG A 47 7.39 10.50 -3.00
C ARG A 47 7.71 9.13 -2.38
N PRO A 48 8.11 9.07 -1.09
CA PRO A 48 8.43 7.80 -0.42
C PRO A 48 7.26 6.80 -0.49
N VAL A 49 7.62 5.53 -0.57
CA VAL A 49 6.66 4.41 -0.59
C VAL A 49 6.90 3.56 0.66
N VAL A 50 5.86 3.40 1.47
CA VAL A 50 5.86 2.56 2.65
C VAL A 50 5.01 1.34 2.36
N VAL A 51 5.65 0.18 2.36
CA VAL A 51 5.01 -1.11 2.08
C VAL A 51 4.81 -1.86 3.40
N TYR A 52 3.63 -2.45 3.59
CA TYR A 52 3.38 -3.32 4.74
C TYR A 52 2.69 -4.62 4.31
N CYS A 53 3.02 -5.69 5.04
CA CYS A 53 2.39 -7.00 4.92
C CYS A 53 1.97 -7.49 6.32
N THR A 54 1.44 -8.72 6.36
CA THR A 54 1.19 -9.46 7.61
C THR A 54 2.44 -10.18 8.05
#